data_AF-A9U5G5-F1
#
_entry.id   AF-A9U5G5-F1
#
_cell.length_a   1.000
_cell.length_b   1.000
_cell.length_c   1.000
_cell.angle_alpha   90.00
_cell.angle_beta   90.00
_cell.angle_gamma   90.00
#
_symmetry.space_group_name_H-M   'P 1'
#
loop_
_entity.id
_entity.type
_entity.pdbx_description
1 polymer ?
#
loop_
_entity_poly.entity_id
_entity_poly.type
_entity_poly.pdbx_seq_one_letter_code
_entity_poly.pdbx_strand_id
1 'polypeptide(L)'
;MQSNYGNIQVTTGIFPNIGPELVGRLNVVPITGFDSVSGCPVLCAISENVVFGFFGEVFGGESSKGQGMHMDPSIASLFQAFSLSMQQQQSNDRKEALATKALQAVVNKIDQFDGRNISRYLRCYVREMELNRVSEKKMVALFGLATIPEIRDHIRSITDRCGNSWEDFSHALKDEYFLEDADRVTKKLFLGWIERFNKNLQATELLRKFERQYSQLSKVEKLTLEPNKVDLFLQAADGELQEKLELLLEDKEEDEGLTTK
;
A
#
# COMPACT_ATOMS: atom_id res chain seq x y z
N MET A 1 -60.65 16.66 -4.64
CA MET A 1 -59.62 15.71 -4.15
C MET A 1 -58.45 16.54 -3.64
N GLN A 2 -58.33 16.65 -2.32
CA GLN A 2 -57.25 17.38 -1.65
C GLN A 2 -55.98 16.53 -1.63
N SER A 3 -54.85 17.13 -1.98
CA SER A 3 -53.54 16.49 -1.98
C SER A 3 -52.99 16.47 -0.54
N ASN A 4 -52.72 15.28 0.00
CA ASN A 4 -52.19 15.06 1.35
C ASN A 4 -50.68 15.36 1.44
N TYR A 5 -50.28 16.62 1.26
CA TYR A 5 -48.90 17.07 1.51
C TYR A 5 -48.78 17.94 2.79
N GLY A 6 -49.67 17.73 3.77
CA GLY A 6 -49.75 18.56 4.97
C GLY A 6 -48.78 18.22 6.11
N ASN A 7 -48.01 17.13 6.03
CA ASN A 7 -47.30 16.56 7.20
C ASN A 7 -45.76 16.54 7.11
N ILE A 8 -45.16 17.17 6.10
CA ILE A 8 -43.70 17.23 5.94
C ILE A 8 -43.20 18.55 6.52
N GLN A 9 -42.42 18.49 7.60
CA GLN A 9 -41.69 19.64 8.12
C GLN A 9 -40.37 19.77 7.34
N VAL A 10 -40.31 20.76 6.46
CA VAL A 10 -39.16 21.00 5.56
C VAL A 10 -38.17 21.94 6.27
N THR A 11 -36.96 21.47 6.53
CA THR A 11 -35.86 22.33 7.03
C THR A 11 -34.80 22.44 5.94
N THR A 12 -34.62 23.62 5.36
CA THR A 12 -33.61 23.83 4.30
C THR A 12 -32.21 23.74 4.88
N GLY A 13 -31.61 22.55 4.85
CA GLY A 13 -30.21 22.30 5.21
C GLY A 13 -29.39 21.93 3.98
N ILE A 14 -28.40 22.76 3.65
CA ILE A 14 -27.41 22.44 2.61
C ILE A 14 -26.51 21.33 3.16
N PHE A 15 -26.38 20.21 2.44
CA PHE A 15 -25.37 19.21 2.76
C PHE A 15 -23.99 19.87 2.72
N PRO A 16 -23.19 19.85 3.81
CA PRO A 16 -21.82 20.36 3.77
C PRO A 16 -20.90 19.55 2.85
N ASN A 17 -21.36 18.39 2.35
CA ASN A 17 -20.58 17.45 1.54
C ASN A 17 -21.02 17.36 0.06
N ILE A 18 -22.00 18.16 -0.39
CA ILE A 18 -22.32 18.23 -1.82
C ILE A 18 -21.42 19.30 -2.44
N GLY A 19 -20.47 18.87 -3.28
CA GLY A 19 -19.61 19.80 -4.03
C GLY A 19 -20.44 20.75 -4.91
N PRO A 20 -20.07 22.05 -5.00
CA PRO A 20 -20.85 23.06 -5.72
C PRO A 20 -21.07 22.73 -7.21
N GLU A 21 -20.22 21.88 -7.78
CA GLU A 21 -20.29 21.42 -9.17
C GLU A 21 -21.50 20.51 -9.47
N LEU A 22 -21.99 19.75 -8.47
CA LEU A 22 -23.20 18.92 -8.62
C LEU A 22 -24.49 19.73 -8.46
N VAL A 23 -24.49 20.72 -7.57
CA VAL A 23 -25.61 21.66 -7.40
C VAL A 23 -25.86 22.44 -8.69
N GLY A 24 -24.78 22.91 -9.33
CA GLY A 24 -24.87 23.64 -10.60
C GLY A 24 -25.34 22.79 -11.79
N ARG A 25 -25.13 21.46 -11.76
CA ARG A 25 -25.54 20.55 -12.84
C ARG A 25 -26.98 20.09 -12.77
N LEU A 26 -27.56 20.00 -11.57
CA LEU A 26 -28.88 19.42 -11.38
C LEU A 26 -30.00 20.48 -11.32
N ASN A 27 -29.67 21.76 -11.12
CA ASN A 27 -30.65 22.82 -10.87
C ASN A 27 -31.69 22.41 -9.79
N VAL A 28 -31.25 21.60 -8.82
CA VAL A 28 -32.08 21.11 -7.71
C VAL A 28 -31.48 21.52 -6.38
N VAL A 29 -32.35 21.86 -5.43
CA VAL A 29 -31.94 22.12 -4.04
C VAL A 29 -32.18 20.85 -3.23
N PRO A 30 -31.13 20.19 -2.71
CA PRO A 30 -31.30 19.08 -1.77
C PRO A 30 -31.77 19.63 -0.42
N ILE A 31 -32.81 19.02 0.14
CA ILE A 31 -33.43 19.40 1.41
C ILE A 31 -33.58 18.17 2.29
N THR A 32 -33.33 18.34 3.57
CA THR A 32 -33.62 17.32 4.59
C THR A 32 -35.01 17.58 5.18
N GLY A 33 -35.88 16.58 5.09
CA GLY A 33 -37.17 16.55 5.74
C GLY A 33 -37.21 15.47 6.82
N PHE A 34 -38.09 15.64 7.80
CA PHE A 34 -38.45 14.57 8.72
C PHE A 34 -39.90 14.19 8.44
N ASP A 35 -40.16 12.90 8.21
CA ASP A 35 -41.54 12.44 8.15
C ASP A 35 -42.07 12.32 9.58
N SER A 36 -43.03 13.17 9.93
CA SER A 36 -43.65 13.22 11.26
C SER A 36 -44.37 11.93 11.63
N VAL A 37 -44.70 11.08 10.65
CA VAL A 37 -45.45 9.83 10.84
C VAL A 37 -44.50 8.64 11.07
N SER A 38 -43.47 8.47 10.24
CA SER A 38 -42.51 7.37 10.38
C SER A 38 -41.29 7.70 11.26
N GLY A 39 -41.02 8.98 11.50
CA GLY A 39 -39.80 9.43 12.17
C GLY A 39 -38.53 9.21 11.34
N CYS A 40 -38.66 8.91 10.05
CA CYS A 40 -37.52 8.66 9.18
C CYS A 40 -37.00 9.96 8.55
N PRO A 41 -35.67 10.12 8.41
CA PRO A 41 -35.11 11.18 7.59
C PRO A 41 -35.49 10.97 6.13
N VAL A 42 -36.08 12.00 5.51
CA VAL A 42 -36.46 12.04 4.10
C VAL A 42 -35.51 12.95 3.37
N LEU A 43 -34.95 12.45 2.27
CA LEU A 43 -34.22 13.30 1.33
C LEU A 43 -35.20 13.87 0.32
N CYS A 44 -35.26 15.19 0.20
CA CYS A 44 -36.08 15.85 -0.80
C CYS A 44 -35.18 16.57 -1.81
N ALA A 45 -35.50 16.50 -3.10
CA ALA A 45 -34.93 17.39 -4.11
C ALA A 45 -36.03 18.26 -4.69
N ILE A 46 -35.81 19.58 -4.76
CA ILE A 46 -36.75 20.51 -5.42
C ILE A 46 -36.19 20.90 -6.78
N SER A 47 -36.97 20.63 -7.84
CA SER A 47 -36.73 21.17 -9.19
C SER A 47 -37.99 21.88 -9.67
N GLU A 48 -37.92 23.18 -9.96
CA GLU A 48 -39.00 23.97 -10.59
C GLU A 48 -40.42 23.69 -10.03
N ASN A 49 -40.57 23.73 -8.69
CA ASN A 49 -41.80 23.45 -7.91
C ASN A 49 -42.24 21.98 -7.80
N VAL A 50 -41.43 21.02 -8.25
CA VAL A 50 -41.63 19.59 -8.00
C VAL A 50 -40.77 19.15 -6.81
N VAL A 51 -41.40 18.65 -5.76
CA VAL A 51 -40.73 18.05 -4.59
C VAL A 51 -40.62 16.54 -4.82
N PHE A 52 -39.41 16.05 -5.04
CA PHE A 52 -39.13 14.62 -5.05
C PHE A 52 -38.82 14.17 -3.63
N GLY A 53 -39.70 13.37 -3.00
CA GLY A 53 -39.47 12.80 -1.67
C GLY A 53 -38.85 11.40 -1.76
N PHE A 54 -37.70 11.21 -1.10
CA PHE A 54 -36.97 9.94 -1.03
C PHE A 54 -37.04 9.38 0.39
N PHE A 55 -37.82 8.32 0.57
CA PHE A 55 -37.82 7.53 1.80
C PHE A 55 -36.52 6.72 1.88
N GLY A 56 -35.77 6.90 2.97
CA GLY A 56 -34.63 6.06 3.31
C GLY A 56 -35.04 4.62 3.57
N GLU A 57 -34.59 3.74 2.67
CA GLU A 57 -34.21 2.32 2.79
C GLU A 57 -34.91 1.37 3.79
N VAL A 58 -35.18 0.16 3.27
CA VAL A 58 -35.13 -1.15 3.97
C VAL A 58 -35.97 -1.27 5.26
N PHE A 59 -37.17 -1.84 5.15
CA PHE A 59 -37.59 -3.02 5.93
C PHE A 59 -38.91 -3.58 5.37
N GLY A 60 -38.99 -4.91 5.27
CA GLY A 60 -40.21 -5.61 4.87
C GLY A 60 -41.30 -5.48 5.95
N GLY A 61 -42.52 -5.18 5.52
CA GLY A 61 -43.69 -5.14 6.39
C GLY A 61 -44.80 -4.26 5.84
N GLU A 62 -45.79 -4.90 5.22
CA GLU A 62 -47.13 -4.43 4.83
C GLU A 62 -47.24 -3.18 3.95
N SER A 63 -47.35 -3.49 2.65
CA SER A 63 -47.73 -2.60 1.54
C SER A 63 -49.08 -1.91 1.77
N SER A 64 -49.04 -0.60 2.02
CA SER A 64 -50.15 0.28 1.64
C SER A 64 -50.20 0.35 0.11
N LYS A 65 -51.32 -0.14 -0.46
CA LYS A 65 -51.70 -0.03 -1.89
C LYS A 65 -51.77 1.45 -2.32
N GLY A 66 -50.63 2.10 -2.51
CA GLY A 66 -50.46 3.22 -3.42
C GLY A 66 -50.15 2.64 -4.80
N GLN A 67 -50.81 3.16 -5.85
CA GLN A 67 -50.46 2.83 -7.24
C GLN A 67 -48.95 2.88 -7.38
N GLY A 68 -48.33 1.75 -7.77
CA GLY A 68 -46.89 1.62 -7.86
C GLY A 68 -46.32 2.79 -8.65
N MET A 69 -45.55 3.65 -8.00
CA MET A 69 -44.82 4.70 -8.68
C MET A 69 -43.79 3.98 -9.55
N HIS A 70 -44.13 3.82 -10.83
CA HIS A 70 -43.18 3.37 -11.84
C HIS A 70 -42.13 4.47 -11.97
N MET A 71 -41.07 4.36 -11.16
CA MET A 71 -39.92 5.22 -11.25
C MET A 71 -39.37 5.13 -12.67
N ASP A 72 -39.24 6.28 -13.32
CA ASP A 72 -38.58 6.37 -14.61
C ASP A 72 -37.19 5.70 -14.49
N PRO A 73 -36.83 4.75 -15.37
CA PRO A 73 -35.55 4.04 -15.31
C PRO A 73 -34.34 4.98 -15.22
N SER A 74 -34.44 6.18 -15.79
CA SER A 74 -33.39 7.21 -15.72
C SER A 74 -33.21 7.77 -14.31
N ILE A 75 -34.31 7.99 -13.58
CA ILE A 75 -34.27 8.48 -12.20
C ILE A 75 -33.70 7.40 -11.27
N ALA A 76 -34.14 6.14 -11.41
CA ALA A 76 -33.59 5.02 -10.62
C ALA A 76 -32.07 4.85 -10.84
N SER A 77 -31.61 5.00 -12.08
CA SER A 77 -30.19 4.95 -12.44
C SER A 77 -29.38 6.08 -11.78
N LEU A 78 -29.95 7.29 -11.70
CA LEU A 78 -29.33 8.44 -11.02
C LEU A 78 -29.16 8.17 -9.51
N PHE A 79 -30.18 7.62 -8.85
CA PHE A 79 -30.10 7.24 -7.44
C PHE A 79 -29.03 6.20 -7.19
N GLN A 80 -28.97 5.17 -8.02
CA GLN A 80 -27.97 4.12 -7.90
C GLN A 80 -26.55 4.69 -8.06
N ALA A 81 -26.33 5.57 -9.04
CA ALA A 81 -25.04 6.23 -9.24
C ALA A 81 -24.66 7.15 -8.07
N PHE A 82 -25.62 7.88 -7.51
CA PHE A 82 -25.40 8.75 -6.35
C PHE A 82 -25.05 7.94 -5.09
N SER A 83 -25.81 6.88 -4.79
CA SER A 83 -25.53 6.00 -3.66
C SER A 83 -24.16 5.33 -3.78
N LEU A 84 -23.79 4.87 -4.99
CA LEU A 84 -22.47 4.30 -5.25
C LEU A 84 -21.34 5.32 -5.00
N SER A 85 -21.52 6.56 -5.47
CA SER A 85 -20.57 7.66 -5.24
C SER A 85 -20.39 7.95 -3.75
N MET A 86 -21.48 8.04 -2.99
CA MET A 86 -21.45 8.27 -1.54
C MET A 86 -20.74 7.13 -0.79
N GLN A 87 -21.03 5.87 -1.15
CA GLN A 87 -20.36 4.71 -0.57
C GLN A 87 -18.87 4.69 -0.90
N GLN A 88 -18.50 5.09 -2.12
CA GLN A 88 -17.11 5.18 -2.54
C GLN A 88 -16.37 6.30 -1.80
N GLN A 89 -17.01 7.45 -1.58
CA GLN A 89 -16.44 8.55 -0.81
C GLN A 89 -16.19 8.14 0.65
N GLN A 90 -17.17 7.54 1.34
CA GLN A 90 -16.97 7.07 2.71
C GLN A 90 -15.87 6.00 2.82
N SER A 91 -15.77 5.12 1.83
CA SER A 91 -14.69 4.13 1.73
C SER A 91 -13.33 4.80 1.56
N ASN A 92 -13.25 5.86 0.76
CA ASN A 92 -12.03 6.64 0.57
C ASN A 92 -11.65 7.39 1.85
N ASP A 93 -12.58 8.10 2.48
CA ASP A 93 -12.35 8.82 3.75
C ASP A 93 -11.82 7.87 4.84
N ARG A 94 -12.39 6.66 4.92
CA ARG A 94 -11.91 5.62 5.84
C ARG A 94 -10.48 5.17 5.51
N LYS A 95 -10.15 4.97 4.23
CA LYS A 95 -8.79 4.61 3.80
C LYS A 95 -7.78 5.72 4.10
N GLU A 96 -8.19 6.98 3.97
CA GLU A 96 -7.33 8.12 4.30
C GLU A 96 -7.08 8.23 5.81
N ALA A 97 -8.11 8.04 6.64
CA ALA A 97 -7.94 8.00 8.09
C ALA A 97 -6.96 6.89 8.54
N LEU A 98 -7.03 5.70 7.91
CA LEU A 98 -6.11 4.61 8.18
C LEU A 98 -4.66 4.94 7.76
N ALA A 99 -4.48 5.59 6.61
CA ALA A 99 -3.19 6.07 6.15
C ALA A 99 -2.56 7.08 7.12
N THR A 100 -3.33 8.08 7.56
CA THR A 100 -2.87 9.07 8.54
C THR A 100 -2.50 8.41 9.87
N LYS A 101 -3.32 7.45 10.33
CA LYS A 101 -3.01 6.67 11.55
C LYS A 101 -1.71 5.89 11.42
N ALA A 102 -1.47 5.25 10.28
CA ALA A 102 -0.24 4.49 10.01
C ALA A 102 0.99 5.41 10.04
N LEU A 103 0.92 6.54 9.32
CA LEU A 103 1.99 7.51 9.26
C LEU A 103 2.32 8.08 10.65
N GLN A 104 1.29 8.42 11.42
CA GLN A 104 1.48 8.90 12.79
C GLN A 104 2.12 7.84 13.69
N ALA A 105 1.74 6.57 13.54
CA ALA A 105 2.33 5.47 14.31
C ALA A 105 3.81 5.26 13.97
N VAL A 106 4.20 5.41 12.70
CA VAL A 106 5.62 5.37 12.29
C VAL A 106 6.38 6.51 12.99
N VAL A 107 5.96 7.76 12.80
CA VAL A 107 6.65 8.92 13.36
C VAL A 107 6.73 8.85 14.89
N ASN A 108 5.69 8.37 15.57
CA ASN A 108 5.72 8.22 17.03
C ASN A 108 6.66 7.11 17.53
N LYS A 109 6.93 6.08 16.72
CA LYS A 109 7.72 4.90 17.13
C LYS A 109 9.20 5.05 16.79
N ILE A 110 9.52 5.67 15.66
CA ILE A 110 10.86 5.70 15.09
C ILE A 110 11.28 7.08 14.58
N ASP A 111 10.51 8.13 14.90
CA ASP A 111 10.67 9.50 14.41
C ASP A 111 10.55 9.61 12.88
N GLN A 112 10.80 10.82 12.34
CA GLN A 112 10.87 11.04 10.90
C GLN A 112 12.16 10.46 10.33
N PHE A 113 12.11 9.94 9.10
CA PHE A 113 13.30 9.48 8.40
C PHE A 113 14.24 10.66 8.14
N ASP A 114 15.48 10.50 8.58
CA ASP A 114 16.54 11.51 8.52
C ASP A 114 17.67 11.14 7.55
N GLY A 115 17.51 10.04 6.80
CA GLY A 115 18.51 9.51 5.89
C GLY A 115 19.30 8.32 6.45
N ARG A 116 19.22 8.05 7.76
CA ARG A 116 19.99 6.99 8.41
C ARG A 116 19.17 5.73 8.65
N ASN A 117 19.86 4.60 8.74
CA ASN A 117 19.25 3.31 9.13
C ASN A 117 18.07 2.88 8.24
N ILE A 118 18.20 3.07 6.92
CA ILE A 118 17.12 2.81 5.96
C ILE A 118 16.52 1.40 6.08
N SER A 119 17.32 0.35 6.33
CA SER A 119 16.79 -1.01 6.49
C SER A 119 15.90 -1.15 7.72
N ARG A 120 16.27 -0.54 8.85
CA ARG A 120 15.42 -0.53 10.05
C ARG A 120 14.18 0.30 9.81
N TYR A 121 14.32 1.47 9.20
CA TYR A 121 13.21 2.38 8.96
C TYR A 121 12.15 1.74 8.05
N LEU A 122 12.56 1.16 6.92
CA LEU A 122 11.66 0.48 5.97
C LEU A 122 10.92 -0.69 6.61
N ARG A 123 11.60 -1.52 7.44
CA ARG A 123 10.95 -2.63 8.15
C ARG A 123 9.82 -2.14 9.07
N CYS A 124 10.07 -1.08 9.83
CA CYS A 124 9.06 -0.50 10.70
C CYS A 124 7.93 0.18 9.89
N TYR A 125 8.28 0.89 8.82
CA TYR A 125 7.32 1.56 7.95
C TYR A 125 6.34 0.57 7.30
N VAL A 126 6.84 -0.46 6.62
CA VAL A 126 6.01 -1.49 5.97
C VAL A 126 5.08 -2.16 6.97
N ARG A 127 5.61 -2.53 8.16
CA ARG A 127 4.81 -3.15 9.20
C ARG A 127 3.63 -2.29 9.62
N GLU A 128 3.82 -0.99 9.85
CA GLU A 128 2.72 -0.10 10.23
C GLU A 128 1.73 0.12 9.08
N MET A 129 2.21 0.19 7.83
CA MET A 129 1.36 0.35 6.66
C MET A 129 0.47 -0.87 6.41
N GLU A 130 1.03 -2.07 6.50
CA GLU A 130 0.30 -3.34 6.39
C GLU A 130 -0.74 -3.51 7.50
N LEU A 131 -0.39 -3.18 8.75
CA LEU A 131 -1.30 -3.23 9.90
C LEU A 131 -2.53 -2.35 9.70
N ASN A 132 -2.37 -1.22 9.02
CA ASN A 132 -3.46 -0.29 8.73
C ASN A 132 -4.06 -0.48 7.32
N ARG A 133 -3.71 -1.57 6.61
CA ARG A 133 -4.23 -1.91 5.28
C ARG A 133 -4.04 -0.81 4.23
N VAL A 134 -2.92 -0.10 4.30
CA VAL A 134 -2.55 0.92 3.32
C VAL A 134 -2.08 0.24 2.03
N SER A 135 -2.55 0.69 0.87
CA SER A 135 -2.13 0.14 -0.42
C SER A 135 -0.72 0.59 -0.77
N GLU A 136 0.03 -0.20 -1.56
CA GLU A 136 1.41 0.12 -1.96
C GLU A 136 1.54 1.51 -2.59
N LYS A 137 0.60 1.86 -3.47
CA LYS A 137 0.52 3.21 -4.06
C LYS A 137 0.49 4.31 -3.00
N LYS A 138 -0.31 4.13 -1.94
CA LYS A 138 -0.37 5.09 -0.83
C LYS A 138 0.89 4.98 0.04
N MET A 139 1.48 3.80 0.23
CA MET A 139 2.74 3.65 0.95
C MET A 139 3.87 4.48 0.30
N VAL A 140 4.01 4.44 -1.02
CA VAL A 140 5.00 5.26 -1.73
C VAL A 140 4.70 6.76 -1.54
N ALA A 141 3.44 7.17 -1.75
CA ALA A 141 3.05 8.58 -1.63
C ALA A 141 3.21 9.16 -0.21
N LEU A 142 2.99 8.34 0.83
CA LEU A 142 3.09 8.77 2.24
C LEU A 142 4.53 8.84 2.74
N PHE A 143 5.48 8.14 2.10
CA PHE A 143 6.85 8.06 2.61
C PHE A 143 7.52 9.44 2.70
N GLY A 144 7.27 10.31 1.70
CA GLY A 144 7.73 11.70 1.68
C GLY A 144 7.18 12.59 2.82
N LEU A 145 6.06 12.19 3.44
CA LEU A 145 5.51 12.86 4.62
C LEU A 145 6.13 12.34 5.92
N ALA A 146 6.71 11.15 5.89
CA ALA A 146 7.44 10.54 7.00
C ALA A 146 8.90 10.97 7.05
N THR A 147 9.32 11.93 6.22
CA THR A 147 10.71 12.34 6.04
C THR A 147 10.95 13.77 6.49
N ILE A 148 12.15 14.03 7.02
CA ILE A 148 12.54 15.40 7.37
C ILE A 148 12.61 16.30 6.13
N PRO A 149 12.36 17.61 6.27
CA PRO A 149 12.35 18.57 5.16
C PRO A 149 13.60 18.55 4.27
N GLU A 150 14.77 18.32 4.86
CA GLU A 150 16.09 18.43 4.24
C GLU A 150 16.31 17.41 3.11
N ILE A 151 15.75 16.21 3.24
CA ILE A 151 15.91 15.13 2.25
C ILE A 151 14.63 14.86 1.45
N ARG A 152 13.53 15.55 1.76
CA ARG A 152 12.21 15.32 1.16
C ARG A 152 12.19 15.51 -0.35
N ASP A 153 12.90 16.51 -0.87
CA ASP A 153 12.99 16.72 -2.32
C ASP A 153 13.78 15.60 -3.02
N HIS A 154 14.76 15.01 -2.32
CA HIS A 154 15.46 13.83 -2.83
C HIS A 154 14.54 12.60 -2.84
N ILE A 155 13.77 12.37 -1.77
CA ILE A 155 12.75 11.32 -1.74
C ILE A 155 11.74 11.48 -2.88
N ARG A 156 11.26 12.71 -3.14
CA ARG A 156 10.35 12.98 -4.26
C ARG A 156 10.98 12.57 -5.59
N SER A 157 12.25 12.92 -5.81
CA SER A 157 12.98 12.51 -7.01
C SER A 157 13.07 10.98 -7.17
N ILE A 158 13.21 10.23 -6.07
CA ILE A 158 13.19 8.76 -6.09
C ILE A 158 11.77 8.26 -6.41
N THR A 159 10.73 8.81 -5.78
CA THR A 159 9.33 8.47 -6.06
C THR A 159 8.98 8.65 -7.53
N ASP A 160 9.40 9.75 -8.15
CA ASP A 160 9.11 10.04 -9.56
C ASP A 160 9.74 9.01 -10.51
N ARG A 161 10.87 8.40 -10.14
CA ARG A 161 11.55 7.36 -10.92
C ARG A 161 10.93 5.97 -10.77
N CYS A 162 10.39 5.65 -9.59
CA CYS A 162 9.90 4.32 -9.24
C CYS A 162 8.40 4.12 -9.53
N GLY A 163 7.67 5.18 -9.88
CA GLY A 163 6.22 5.13 -10.06
C GLY A 163 5.49 4.77 -8.75
N ASN A 164 4.40 4.00 -8.85
CA ASN A 164 3.59 3.58 -7.69
C ASN A 164 4.00 2.20 -7.13
N SER A 165 5.13 1.65 -7.58
CA SER A 165 5.65 0.34 -7.16
C SER A 165 6.41 0.47 -5.84
N TRP A 166 5.93 -0.19 -4.78
CA TRP A 166 6.64 -0.19 -3.49
C TRP A 166 7.99 -0.91 -3.59
N GLU A 167 8.06 -1.99 -4.35
CA GLU A 167 9.28 -2.79 -4.49
C GLU A 167 10.41 -1.96 -5.10
N ASP A 168 10.17 -1.30 -6.24
CA ASP A 168 11.15 -0.46 -6.93
C ASP A 168 11.56 0.74 -6.06
N PHE A 169 10.59 1.37 -5.39
CA PHE A 169 10.84 2.49 -4.50
C PHE A 169 11.71 2.09 -3.30
N SER A 170 11.42 0.94 -2.68
CA SER A 170 12.17 0.44 -1.52
C SER A 170 13.60 0.05 -1.89
N HIS A 171 13.83 -0.48 -3.10
CA HIS A 171 15.17 -0.77 -3.61
C HIS A 171 15.97 0.51 -3.88
N ALA A 172 15.36 1.49 -4.54
CA ALA A 172 16.02 2.77 -4.80
C ALA A 172 16.38 3.50 -3.50
N LEU A 173 15.50 3.49 -2.49
CA LEU A 173 15.82 4.04 -1.17
C LEU A 173 17.00 3.34 -0.51
N LYS A 174 17.08 2.00 -0.59
CA LYS A 174 18.23 1.27 -0.08
C LYS A 174 19.48 1.71 -0.84
N ASP A 175 19.49 1.67 -2.17
CA ASP A 175 20.67 2.04 -2.95
C ASP A 175 21.21 3.44 -2.62
N GLU A 176 20.34 4.42 -2.39
CA GLU A 176 20.72 5.81 -2.05
C GLU A 176 21.17 5.97 -0.58
N TYR A 177 20.46 5.38 0.39
CA TYR A 177 20.67 5.62 1.82
C TYR A 177 21.40 4.49 2.57
N PHE A 178 21.83 3.42 1.88
CA PHE A 178 22.48 2.27 2.51
C PHE A 178 23.81 2.63 3.20
N LEU A 179 24.51 3.66 2.72
CA LEU A 179 25.81 4.03 3.28
C LEU A 179 25.72 4.50 4.75
N GLU A 180 24.58 5.04 5.15
CA GLU A 180 24.32 5.53 6.51
C GLU A 180 23.53 4.53 7.37
N ASP A 181 23.39 3.29 6.91
CA ASP A 181 22.65 2.26 7.62
C ASP A 181 23.54 1.52 8.63
N ALA A 182 23.25 1.65 9.93
CA ALA A 182 24.00 0.96 10.97
C ALA A 182 23.72 -0.56 11.00
N ASP A 183 22.55 -0.99 10.52
CA ASP A 183 22.19 -2.41 10.43
C ASP A 183 22.74 -3.06 9.15
N ARG A 184 23.52 -2.32 8.34
CA ARG A 184 24.04 -2.84 7.08
C ARG A 184 24.96 -4.04 7.30
N VAL A 185 24.75 -5.06 6.50
CA VAL A 185 25.75 -6.10 6.30
C VAL A 185 26.88 -5.45 5.50
N THR A 186 27.98 -5.12 6.16
CA THR A 186 29.19 -4.66 5.47
C THR A 186 29.96 -5.84 4.90
N LYS A 187 30.76 -5.61 3.86
CA LYS A 187 31.76 -6.59 3.37
C LYS A 187 32.58 -7.18 4.53
N LYS A 188 32.97 -6.36 5.51
CA LYS A 188 33.70 -6.82 6.69
C LYS A 188 32.90 -7.79 7.55
N LEU A 189 31.63 -7.48 7.84
CA LEU A 189 30.75 -8.36 8.62
C LEU A 189 30.42 -9.65 7.85
N PHE A 190 30.24 -9.57 6.53
CA PHE A 190 30.01 -10.71 5.66
C PHE A 190 31.22 -11.65 5.65
N LEU A 191 32.43 -11.13 5.42
CA LEU A 191 33.66 -11.93 5.45
C LEU A 191 33.93 -12.51 6.85
N GLY A 192 33.76 -11.71 7.90
CA GLY A 192 33.91 -12.20 9.28
C GLY A 192 32.85 -13.24 9.66
N TRP A 193 31.66 -13.19 9.04
CA TRP A 193 30.65 -14.23 9.17
C TRP A 193 31.11 -15.52 8.49
N ILE A 194 31.65 -15.47 7.27
CA ILE A 194 32.23 -16.63 6.55
C ILE A 194 33.33 -17.28 7.39
N GLU A 195 34.28 -16.50 7.89
CA GLU A 195 35.41 -17.01 8.68
C GLU A 195 34.99 -17.72 9.98
N ARG A 196 33.94 -17.21 10.65
CA ARG A 196 33.49 -17.71 11.95
C ARG A 196 32.31 -18.68 11.84
N PHE A 197 31.82 -18.95 10.65
CA PHE A 197 30.56 -19.66 10.49
C PHE A 197 30.68 -21.09 11.02
N ASN A 198 29.72 -21.49 11.87
CA ASN A 198 29.73 -22.83 12.45
C ASN A 198 29.34 -23.85 11.38
N LYS A 199 30.27 -24.76 11.09
CA LYS A 199 30.30 -25.57 9.89
C LYS A 199 29.48 -26.86 10.02
N ASN A 200 28.21 -26.75 10.41
CA ASN A 200 27.30 -27.90 10.63
C ASN A 200 25.97 -27.79 9.85
N LEU A 201 25.92 -26.98 8.79
CA LEU A 201 24.72 -26.81 7.98
C LEU A 201 24.79 -27.66 6.72
N GLN A 202 23.66 -28.21 6.29
CA GLN A 202 23.54 -28.82 4.97
C GLN A 202 23.81 -27.79 3.87
N ALA A 203 24.35 -28.24 2.73
CA ALA A 203 24.73 -27.37 1.59
C ALA A 203 23.60 -26.43 1.13
N THR A 204 22.35 -26.90 1.13
CA THR A 204 21.17 -26.10 0.74
C THR A 204 20.88 -24.97 1.74
N GLU A 205 21.00 -25.24 3.04
CA GLU A 205 20.80 -24.26 4.11
C GLU A 205 21.96 -23.23 4.13
N LEU A 206 23.19 -23.69 3.87
CA LEU A 206 24.35 -22.83 3.70
C LEU A 206 24.16 -21.88 2.51
N LEU A 207 23.80 -22.40 1.33
CA LEU A 207 23.55 -21.60 0.13
C LEU A 207 22.46 -20.56 0.37
N ARG A 208 21.36 -20.96 1.00
CA ARG A 208 20.27 -20.04 1.35
C ARG A 208 20.73 -18.89 2.25
N LYS A 209 21.54 -19.18 3.27
CA LYS A 209 22.07 -18.15 4.17
C LYS A 209 23.11 -17.28 3.50
N PHE A 210 24.00 -17.87 2.71
CA PHE A 210 25.01 -17.16 1.95
C PHE A 210 24.36 -16.16 0.99
N GLU A 211 23.45 -16.60 0.13
CA GLU A 211 22.74 -15.71 -0.81
C GLU A 211 21.93 -14.64 -0.08
N ARG A 212 21.33 -14.97 1.07
CA ARG A 212 20.63 -13.99 1.89
C ARG A 212 21.55 -12.91 2.45
N GLN A 213 22.76 -13.26 2.87
CA GLN A 213 23.73 -12.26 3.36
C GLN A 213 24.36 -11.50 2.18
N TYR A 214 24.74 -12.20 1.11
CA TYR A 214 25.32 -11.61 -0.09
C TYR A 214 24.37 -10.61 -0.75
N SER A 215 23.09 -10.94 -0.86
CA SER A 215 22.06 -10.03 -1.42
C SER A 215 21.85 -8.76 -0.60
N GLN A 216 22.20 -8.75 0.69
CA GLN A 216 22.15 -7.57 1.55
C GLN A 216 23.36 -6.65 1.41
N LEU A 217 24.45 -7.08 0.75
CA LEU A 217 25.59 -6.21 0.47
C LEU A 217 25.21 -5.09 -0.51
N SER A 218 25.87 -3.94 -0.37
CA SER A 218 25.72 -2.85 -1.33
C SER A 218 26.20 -3.26 -2.73
N LYS A 219 25.75 -2.53 -3.76
CA LYS A 219 26.15 -2.79 -5.15
C LYS A 219 27.66 -2.72 -5.34
N VAL A 220 28.32 -1.73 -4.73
CA VAL A 220 29.78 -1.57 -4.80
C VAL A 220 30.49 -2.75 -4.12
N GLU A 221 30.03 -3.17 -2.95
CA GLU A 221 30.63 -4.32 -2.24
C GLU A 221 30.48 -5.61 -3.03
N LYS A 222 29.29 -5.88 -3.60
CA LYS A 222 29.03 -7.04 -4.47
C LYS A 222 29.98 -7.05 -5.67
N LEU A 223 30.13 -5.93 -6.36
CA LEU A 223 31.07 -5.83 -7.50
C LEU A 223 32.51 -6.20 -7.12
N THR A 224 32.94 -5.91 -5.89
CA THR A 224 34.28 -6.29 -5.41
C THR A 224 34.41 -7.75 -4.97
N LEU A 225 33.30 -8.44 -4.72
CA LEU A 225 33.28 -9.83 -4.26
C LEU A 225 32.86 -10.80 -5.37
N GLU A 226 32.19 -10.31 -6.42
CA GLU A 226 31.68 -11.11 -7.53
C GLU A 226 32.72 -12.06 -8.14
N PRO A 227 33.97 -11.62 -8.42
CA PRO A 227 34.99 -12.51 -8.97
C PRO A 227 35.33 -13.71 -8.07
N ASN A 228 35.18 -13.55 -6.75
CA ASN A 228 35.54 -14.56 -5.75
C ASN A 228 34.30 -15.15 -5.07
N LYS A 229 33.10 -14.95 -5.62
CA LYS A 229 31.84 -15.32 -4.94
C LYS A 229 31.78 -16.82 -4.65
N VAL A 230 32.24 -17.65 -5.61
CA VAL A 230 32.31 -19.10 -5.46
C VAL A 230 33.30 -19.50 -4.38
N ASP A 231 34.51 -18.93 -4.39
CA ASP A 231 35.54 -19.19 -3.37
C ASP A 231 35.06 -18.82 -1.97
N LEU A 232 34.36 -17.69 -1.83
CA LEU A 232 33.77 -17.25 -0.57
C LEU A 232 32.67 -18.20 -0.07
N PHE A 233 31.91 -18.79 -0.99
CA PHE A 233 30.92 -19.81 -0.66
C PHE A 233 31.59 -21.11 -0.18
N LEU A 234 32.66 -21.55 -0.86
CA LEU A 234 33.44 -22.72 -0.46
C LEU A 234 34.11 -22.52 0.90
N GLN A 235 34.66 -21.34 1.18
CA GLN A 235 35.23 -20.99 2.49
C GLN A 235 34.21 -21.05 3.63
N ALA A 236 32.93 -20.78 3.34
CA ALA A 236 31.85 -20.84 4.33
C ALA A 236 31.41 -22.28 4.63
N ALA A 237 31.80 -23.27 3.81
CA ALA A 237 31.47 -24.67 3.99
C ALA A 237 32.36 -25.34 5.05
N ASP A 238 31.84 -26.44 5.62
CA ASP A 238 32.66 -27.32 6.46
C ASP A 238 33.70 -28.07 5.65
N GLY A 239 34.75 -28.61 6.28
CA GLY A 239 35.83 -29.26 5.53
C GLY A 239 35.34 -30.40 4.63
N GLU A 240 34.37 -31.18 5.10
CA GLU A 240 33.81 -32.32 4.35
C GLU A 240 32.92 -31.86 3.20
N LEU A 241 32.08 -30.85 3.42
CA LEU A 241 31.22 -30.23 2.41
C LEU A 241 32.04 -29.44 1.40
N GLN A 242 33.11 -28.78 1.83
CA GLN A 242 34.01 -28.04 0.95
C GLN A 242 34.68 -28.99 -0.03
N GLU A 243 35.29 -30.09 0.43
CA GLU A 243 35.89 -31.10 -0.45
C GLU A 243 34.87 -31.68 -1.43
N LYS A 244 33.65 -31.98 -0.97
CA LYS A 244 32.58 -32.49 -1.85
C LYS A 244 32.15 -31.47 -2.90
N LEU A 245 32.09 -30.19 -2.54
CA LEU A 245 31.70 -29.12 -3.46
C LEU A 245 32.83 -28.82 -4.46
N GLU A 246 34.09 -28.82 -4.01
CA GLU A 246 35.26 -28.67 -4.89
C GLU A 246 35.32 -29.78 -5.93
N LEU A 247 35.14 -31.05 -5.53
CA LEU A 247 35.08 -32.20 -6.45
C LEU A 247 33.93 -32.14 -7.47
N LEU A 248 32.83 -31.46 -7.13
CA LEU A 248 31.71 -31.26 -8.06
C LEU A 248 31.94 -30.11 -9.05
N LEU A 249 32.80 -29.16 -8.68
CA LEU A 249 33.13 -27.97 -9.47
C LEU A 249 34.40 -28.17 -10.30
N GLU A 250 35.19 -29.21 -10.01
CA GLU A 250 36.32 -29.63 -10.84
C GLU A 250 35.78 -30.09 -12.21
N ASP A 251 36.04 -29.30 -13.25
CA ASP A 251 35.65 -29.63 -14.61
C ASP A 251 36.22 -31.00 -14.99
N LYS A 252 35.34 -31.90 -15.46
CA LYS A 252 35.74 -33.19 -16.03
C LYS A 252 36.31 -33.03 -17.44
N GLU A 253 37.27 -32.13 -17.63
CA GLU A 253 38.00 -31.94 -18.90
C GLU A 253 39.33 -32.74 -18.95
N GLU A 254 39.45 -33.84 -18.21
CA GLU A 254 40.53 -34.79 -18.40
C GLU A 254 39.99 -36.20 -18.62
N ASP A 255 39.44 -36.47 -19.81
CA ASP A 255 39.72 -37.73 -20.52
C ASP A 255 39.34 -37.67 -22.02
N GLU A 256 40.02 -36.85 -22.83
CA GLU A 256 40.12 -37.13 -24.28
C GLU A 256 41.60 -37.18 -24.71
N GLY A 257 42.36 -38.05 -24.04
CA GLY A 257 43.62 -38.56 -24.56
C GLY A 257 43.39 -39.66 -25.61
N LEU A 258 42.78 -39.35 -26.76
CA LEU A 258 42.73 -40.28 -27.90
C LEU A 258 43.92 -40.04 -28.82
N THR A 259 45.02 -40.75 -28.55
CA THR A 259 46.11 -40.96 -29.51
C THR A 259 45.57 -41.66 -30.77
N THR A 260 45.47 -40.95 -31.89
CA THR A 260 45.39 -41.57 -33.22
C THR A 260 46.81 -41.79 -33.74
N LYS A 261 47.20 -43.07 -33.80
CA LYS A 261 48.29 -43.58 -34.64
C LYS A 261 47.91 -43.56 -36.12
#